data_AF-A0A1V5ZIL0-F1
#
_entry.id   AF-A0A1V5ZIL0-F1
#
_cell.length_a   1.000
_cell.length_b   1.000
_cell.length_c   1.000
_cell.angle_alpha   90.00
_cell.angle_beta   90.00
_cell.angle_gamma   90.00
#
_symmetry.space_group_name_H-M   'P 1'
#
loop_
_entity.id
_entity.type
_entity.pdbx_description
1 polymer ?
#
loop_
_entity_poly.entity_id
_entity_poly.type
_entity_poly.pdbx_seq_one_letter_code
_entity_poly.pdbx_strand_id
1 'polypeptide(L)'
;MTKRYLQTKEETFVVNPVITWLKNQKANWRHIHKPKHGLSETGWDIEAQRHNMDLLIEAKYITGPFLSSFAGLVTAPLAKRPQHRMKIKYRSWCHNICWAIGSSEEIGNVYQLLLDYFSRNLLFWKHYINDLKLKYIFFVKDKKVAKLTSKKLLEISWAYKNTSEGKKIKVRREIARELMKNIKYK
;
A
#
# COMPACT_ATOMS: atom_id res chain seq x y z
N MET A 1 7.96 -23.46 27.12
CA MET A 1 7.38 -23.61 25.78
C MET A 1 7.18 -22.24 25.15
N THR A 2 8.00 -21.85 24.18
CA THR A 2 7.77 -20.65 23.38
C THR A 2 6.62 -20.92 22.41
N LYS A 3 5.47 -20.26 22.60
CA LYS A 3 4.38 -20.27 21.61
C LYS A 3 4.94 -19.73 20.30
N ARG A 4 5.14 -20.60 19.29
CA ARG A 4 5.35 -20.17 17.91
C ARG A 4 4.02 -19.61 17.42
N TYR A 5 3.89 -18.29 17.42
CA TYR A 5 2.71 -17.63 16.89
C TYR A 5 2.63 -17.83 15.37
N LEU A 6 1.44 -18.18 14.88
CA LEU A 6 1.17 -18.37 13.46
C LEU A 6 1.30 -17.01 12.74
N GLN A 7 2.29 -16.88 11.85
CA GLN A 7 2.44 -15.66 11.04
C GLN A 7 1.37 -15.62 9.94
N THR A 8 0.77 -14.45 9.73
CA THR A 8 -0.19 -14.29 8.62
C THR A 8 0.53 -14.22 7.27
N LYS A 9 -0.22 -14.41 6.18
CA LYS A 9 0.33 -14.26 4.83
C LYS A 9 0.75 -12.81 4.58
N GLU A 10 -0.05 -11.84 5.03
CA GLU A 10 0.30 -10.41 5.02
C GLU A 10 1.62 -10.17 5.74
N GLU A 11 1.79 -10.75 6.93
CA GLU A 11 3.00 -10.58 7.72
C GLU A 11 4.24 -11.08 6.95
N THR A 12 4.12 -12.27 6.35
CA THR A 12 5.20 -12.95 5.64
C THR A 12 5.54 -12.26 4.32
N PHE A 13 4.53 -11.95 3.51
CA PHE A 13 4.71 -11.57 2.10
C PHE A 13 4.62 -10.06 1.84
N VAL A 14 4.20 -9.25 2.82
CA VAL A 14 4.06 -7.80 2.65
C VAL A 14 4.73 -7.03 3.77
N VAL A 15 4.35 -7.28 5.02
CA VAL A 15 4.80 -6.50 6.18
C VAL A 15 6.31 -6.64 6.39
N ASN A 16 6.81 -7.88 6.54
CA ASN A 16 8.24 -8.11 6.78
C ASN A 16 9.13 -7.59 5.62
N PRO A 17 8.78 -7.79 4.33
CA PRO A 17 9.49 -7.15 3.22
C PRO A 17 9.52 -5.62 3.30
N VAL A 18 8.38 -4.97 3.58
CA VAL A 18 8.32 -3.48 3.69
C VAL A 18 9.14 -2.99 4.88
N ILE A 19 9.10 -3.65 6.03
CA ILE A 19 9.95 -3.33 7.19
C ILE A 19 11.44 -3.44 6.83
N THR A 20 11.83 -4.52 6.15
CA THR A 20 13.21 -4.74 5.71
C THR A 20 13.64 -3.63 4.75
N TRP A 21 12.80 -3.31 3.78
CA TRP A 21 13.03 -2.22 2.84
C TRP A 21 13.21 -0.87 3.56
N LEU A 22 12.36 -0.55 4.54
CA LEU A 22 12.43 0.67 5.35
C LEU A 22 13.75 0.76 6.12
N LYS A 23 14.17 -0.33 6.77
CA LYS A 23 15.46 -0.40 7.50
C LYS A 23 16.66 -0.17 6.59
N ASN A 24 16.59 -0.64 5.34
CA ASN A 24 17.66 -0.51 4.35
C ASN A 24 17.69 0.86 3.67
N GLN A 25 16.69 1.73 3.89
CA GLN A 25 16.73 3.08 3.32
C GLN A 25 17.67 3.99 4.10
N LYS A 26 18.48 4.77 3.39
CA LYS A 26 19.30 5.87 3.94
C LYS A 26 18.48 6.99 4.61
N ALA A 27 17.14 6.93 4.52
CA ALA A 27 16.22 7.92 5.04
C ALA A 27 16.08 7.92 6.58
N ASN A 28 16.87 7.09 7.30
CA ASN A 28 16.91 7.00 8.76
C ASN A 28 15.51 6.80 9.37
N TRP A 29 14.76 5.82 8.88
CA TRP A 29 13.50 5.41 9.51
C TRP A 29 13.80 4.87 10.91
N ARG A 30 13.35 5.60 11.93
CA ARG A 30 13.44 5.26 13.34
C ARG A 30 12.10 4.68 13.78
N HIS A 31 12.12 3.87 14.85
CA HIS A 31 10.91 3.39 15.52
C HIS A 31 9.91 2.68 14.59
N ILE A 32 10.39 1.73 13.78
CA ILE A 32 9.51 0.87 12.97
C ILE A 32 8.79 -0.10 13.91
N HIS A 33 7.48 0.07 14.03
CA HIS A 33 6.60 -0.77 14.83
C HIS A 33 5.71 -1.60 13.91
N LYS A 34 5.47 -2.85 14.32
CA LYS A 34 4.40 -3.69 13.82
C LYS A 34 3.67 -4.31 15.01
N PRO A 35 2.38 -4.62 14.88
CA PRO A 35 1.63 -5.36 15.89
C PRO A 35 2.35 -6.66 16.30
N LYS A 36 2.32 -7.02 17.58
CA LYS A 36 2.87 -8.31 18.06
C LYS A 36 2.00 -9.50 17.62
N HIS A 37 0.73 -9.24 17.34
CA HIS A 37 -0.25 -10.24 16.94
C HIS A 37 -1.00 -9.79 15.68
N GLY A 38 -0.70 -10.42 14.54
CA GLY A 38 -1.27 -10.03 13.23
C GLY A 38 -2.79 -10.23 13.07
N LEU A 39 -3.47 -10.88 14.01
CA LEU A 39 -4.90 -11.20 13.93
C LEU A 39 -5.77 -10.53 14.99
N SER A 40 -5.20 -9.93 16.05
CA SER A 40 -5.95 -9.50 17.23
C SER A 40 -5.64 -8.07 17.69
N GLU A 41 -4.64 -7.42 17.12
CA GLU A 41 -4.28 -6.06 17.53
C GLU A 41 -4.97 -5.01 16.67
N THR A 42 -5.61 -4.06 17.33
CA THR A 42 -6.21 -2.88 16.68
C THR A 42 -5.09 -1.90 16.35
N GLY A 43 -5.00 -1.43 15.10
CA GLY A 43 -3.93 -0.51 14.70
C GLY A 43 -3.59 -0.54 13.21
N TRP A 44 -2.38 -0.13 12.89
CA TRP A 44 -1.80 -0.19 11.54
C TRP A 44 -0.83 -1.37 11.44
N ASP A 45 -0.74 -1.98 10.26
CA ASP A 45 0.16 -3.12 10.04
C ASP A 45 1.64 -2.72 10.20
N ILE A 46 1.99 -1.49 9.82
CA ILE A 46 3.30 -0.89 10.07
C ILE A 46 3.12 0.58 10.46
N GLU A 47 3.82 1.00 11.51
CA GLU A 47 4.08 2.40 11.82
C GLU A 47 5.59 2.65 11.65
N ALA A 48 5.98 3.67 10.88
CA ALA A 48 7.39 4.03 10.68
C ALA A 48 7.60 5.54 10.80
N GLN A 49 8.57 5.96 11.59
CA GLN A 49 8.80 7.37 11.91
C GLN A 49 10.17 7.85 11.41
N ARG A 50 10.25 9.12 11.05
CA ARG A 50 11.51 9.89 10.93
C ARG A 50 11.25 11.34 11.32
N HIS A 51 12.32 12.14 11.38
CA HIS A 51 12.34 13.48 12.00
C HIS A 51 11.10 14.37 11.76
N ASN A 52 10.47 14.33 10.58
CA ASN A 52 9.27 15.11 10.25
C ASN A 52 8.20 14.31 9.49
N MET A 53 8.14 12.99 9.67
CA MET A 53 7.21 12.16 8.91
C MET A 53 6.93 10.83 9.60
N ASP A 54 5.65 10.55 9.76
CA ASP A 54 5.17 9.24 10.16
C ASP A 54 4.44 8.59 8.98
N LEU A 55 4.72 7.31 8.75
CA LEU A 55 3.99 6.47 7.82
C LEU A 55 3.11 5.50 8.60
N LEU A 56 1.82 5.53 8.29
CA LEU A 56 0.81 4.60 8.78
C LEU A 56 0.44 3.70 7.61
N ILE A 57 0.87 2.44 7.64
CA ILE A 57 0.80 1.55 6.47
C ILE A 57 -0.21 0.43 6.73
N GLU A 58 -1.21 0.34 5.86
CA GLU A 58 -2.09 -0.83 5.77
C GLU A 58 -1.52 -1.78 4.71
N ALA A 59 -1.41 -3.06 5.05
CA ALA A 59 -0.87 -4.12 4.21
C ALA A 59 -1.97 -5.12 3.84
N LYS A 60 -1.99 -5.54 2.57
CA LYS A 60 -2.82 -6.65 2.09
C LYS A 60 -2.05 -7.56 1.14
N TYR A 61 -2.26 -8.87 1.30
CA TYR A 61 -1.73 -9.88 0.41
C TYR A 61 -2.86 -10.50 -0.40
N ILE A 62 -2.86 -10.24 -1.72
CA ILE A 62 -3.93 -10.64 -2.61
C ILE A 62 -3.68 -12.08 -3.07
N THR A 63 -4.43 -13.02 -2.50
CA THR A 63 -4.49 -14.44 -2.90
C THR A 63 -5.88 -14.91 -3.31
N GLY A 64 -6.84 -13.98 -3.36
CA GLY A 64 -8.26 -14.25 -3.59
C GLY A 64 -8.93 -13.01 -4.20
N PRO A 65 -10.25 -12.79 -3.99
CA PRO A 65 -10.96 -11.69 -4.62
C PRO A 65 -10.31 -10.32 -4.33
N PHE A 66 -9.74 -9.71 -5.38
CA PHE A 66 -9.05 -8.41 -5.30
C PHE A 66 -9.88 -7.35 -4.57
N LEU A 67 -11.19 -7.33 -4.83
CA LEU A 67 -12.10 -6.32 -4.27
C LEU A 67 -12.16 -6.35 -2.73
N SER A 68 -12.08 -7.53 -2.11
CA SER A 68 -12.12 -7.65 -0.64
C SER A 68 -10.86 -7.06 0.00
N SER A 69 -9.68 -7.45 -0.51
CA SER A 69 -8.40 -6.88 -0.07
C SER A 69 -8.36 -5.37 -0.32
N PHE A 70 -8.81 -4.93 -1.50
CA PHE A 70 -8.83 -3.53 -1.86
C PHE A 70 -9.77 -2.71 -0.97
N ALA A 71 -10.97 -3.21 -0.65
CA ALA A 71 -11.89 -2.56 0.30
C ALA A 71 -11.24 -2.37 1.67
N GLY A 72 -10.46 -3.34 2.15
CA GLY A 72 -9.66 -3.21 3.37
C GLY A 72 -8.66 -2.04 3.31
N LEU A 73 -7.94 -1.88 2.19
CA LEU A 73 -7.02 -0.75 1.99
C LEU A 73 -7.76 0.59 1.96
N VAL A 74 -8.92 0.65 1.30
CA VAL A 74 -9.70 1.88 1.13
C VAL A 74 -10.41 2.32 2.42
N THR A 75 -10.84 1.37 3.24
CA THR A 75 -11.55 1.66 4.49
C THR A 75 -10.61 1.85 5.68
N ALA A 76 -9.39 1.30 5.66
CA ALA A 76 -8.42 1.45 6.73
C ALA A 76 -8.19 2.91 7.17
N PRO A 77 -8.02 3.87 6.24
CA PRO A 77 -7.88 5.30 6.55
C PRO A 77 -9.10 5.96 7.20
N LEU A 78 -10.29 5.40 6.97
CA LEU A 78 -11.56 5.94 7.47
C LEU A 78 -11.88 5.43 8.88
N ALA A 79 -11.24 4.34 9.30
CA ALA A 79 -11.44 3.77 10.62
C ALA A 79 -10.64 4.52 11.69
N LYS A 80 -11.25 4.73 12.86
CA LYS A 80 -10.55 5.27 14.04
C LYS A 80 -9.58 4.22 14.58
N ARG A 81 -8.33 4.25 14.10
CA ARG A 81 -7.29 3.30 14.49
C ARG A 81 -6.33 3.88 15.52
N PRO A 82 -5.95 3.12 16.55
CA PRO A 82 -4.93 3.56 17.48
C PRO A 82 -3.58 3.67 16.77
N GLN A 83 -2.79 4.64 17.19
CA GLN A 83 -1.39 4.82 16.80
C GLN A 83 -0.56 4.63 18.07
N HIS A 84 0.39 3.70 18.04
CA HIS A 84 1.05 3.22 19.25
C HIS A 84 2.00 4.25 19.86
N ARG A 85 2.59 5.13 19.03
CA ARG A 85 3.63 6.08 19.51
C ARG A 85 3.33 7.55 19.30
N MET A 86 2.21 7.92 18.68
CA MET A 86 1.86 9.33 18.52
C MET A 86 1.10 9.87 19.74
N LYS A 87 1.70 10.85 20.44
CA LYS A 87 0.97 11.66 21.44
C LYS A 87 -0.22 12.31 20.74
N ILE A 88 -1.39 12.28 21.40
CA ILE A 88 -2.69 12.72 20.85
C ILE A 88 -2.60 14.06 20.11
N LYS A 89 -1.84 15.04 20.65
CA LYS A 89 -1.67 16.38 20.06
C LYS A 89 -0.91 16.45 18.71
N TYR A 90 -0.10 15.44 18.37
CA TYR A 90 0.67 15.42 17.12
C TYR A 90 0.05 14.51 16.06
N ARG A 91 -1.04 13.80 16.39
CA ARG A 91 -1.67 12.81 15.52
C ARG A 91 -2.13 13.36 14.17
N SER A 92 -2.36 14.67 14.01
CA SER A 92 -2.90 15.24 12.77
C SER A 92 -1.87 15.91 11.83
N TRP A 93 -0.65 16.25 12.28
CA TRP A 93 0.22 17.17 11.52
C TRP A 93 1.26 16.47 10.62
N CYS A 94 1.86 15.36 11.06
CA CYS A 94 2.99 14.72 10.37
C CYS A 94 2.72 13.31 9.84
N HIS A 95 1.52 12.76 10.06
CA HIS A 95 1.19 11.42 9.57
C HIS A 95 0.83 11.43 8.09
N ASN A 96 1.22 10.35 7.43
CA ASN A 96 0.87 10.06 6.05
C ASN A 96 0.42 8.61 5.97
N ILE A 97 -0.70 8.39 5.31
CA ILE A 97 -1.25 7.06 5.11
C ILE A 97 -0.54 6.41 3.92
N CYS A 98 -0.28 5.11 4.01
CA CYS A 98 0.29 4.34 2.92
C CYS A 98 -0.45 3.02 2.75
N TRP A 99 -0.42 2.50 1.54
CA TRP A 99 -0.84 1.14 1.25
C TRP A 99 0.37 0.28 0.93
N ALA A 100 0.34 -0.98 1.34
CA ALA A 100 1.28 -2.00 0.93
C ALA A 100 0.52 -3.19 0.34
N ILE A 101 0.84 -3.54 -0.90
CA ILE A 101 0.13 -4.54 -1.68
C ILE A 101 1.13 -5.59 -2.12
N GLY A 102 0.96 -6.81 -1.64
CA GLY A 102 1.59 -7.99 -2.24
C GLY A 102 0.56 -8.89 -2.91
N SER A 103 1.02 -9.81 -3.73
CA SER A 103 0.15 -10.83 -4.34
C SER A 103 0.91 -12.11 -4.62
N SER A 104 0.18 -13.23 -4.58
CA SER A 104 0.67 -14.51 -5.12
C SER A 104 0.55 -14.56 -6.64
N GLU A 105 -0.27 -13.70 -7.24
CA GLU A 105 -0.41 -13.59 -8.68
C GLU A 105 0.70 -12.72 -9.29
N GLU A 106 0.81 -12.78 -10.61
CA GLU A 106 1.68 -11.89 -11.34
C GLU A 106 1.29 -10.43 -11.07
N ILE A 107 2.25 -9.62 -10.61
CA ILE A 107 2.01 -8.23 -10.22
C ILE A 107 1.39 -7.37 -11.35
N GLY A 108 1.57 -7.76 -12.61
CA GLY A 108 0.90 -7.12 -13.76
C GLY A 108 -0.63 -7.21 -13.69
N ASN A 109 -1.19 -8.30 -13.14
CA ASN A 109 -2.63 -8.43 -12.90
C ASN A 109 -3.08 -7.42 -11.85
N VAL A 110 -2.32 -7.29 -10.76
CA VAL A 110 -2.60 -6.34 -9.68
C VAL A 110 -2.59 -4.91 -10.19
N TYR A 111 -1.62 -4.54 -11.05
CA TYR A 111 -1.58 -3.23 -11.67
C TYR A 111 -2.83 -2.96 -12.50
N GLN A 112 -3.20 -3.88 -13.37
CA GLN A 112 -4.37 -3.73 -14.23
C GLN A 112 -5.66 -3.59 -13.42
N LEU A 113 -5.87 -4.43 -12.39
CA LEU A 113 -7.04 -4.34 -11.52
C LEU A 113 -7.09 -3.02 -10.73
N LEU A 114 -5.95 -2.58 -10.19
CA LEU A 114 -5.85 -1.32 -9.48
C LEU A 114 -6.17 -0.13 -10.39
N LEU A 115 -5.58 -0.09 -11.59
CA LEU A 115 -5.80 0.99 -12.55
C LEU A 115 -7.23 0.97 -13.12
N ASP A 116 -7.83 -0.20 -13.32
CA ASP A 116 -9.24 -0.35 -13.68
C ASP A 116 -10.18 0.24 -12.62
N TYR A 117 -9.84 0.09 -11.34
CA TYR A 117 -10.64 0.64 -10.26
C TYR A 117 -10.44 2.15 -10.14
N PHE A 118 -9.20 2.63 -10.28
CA PHE A 118 -8.89 4.05 -10.20
C PHE A 118 -9.49 4.85 -11.37
N SER A 119 -9.41 4.31 -12.59
CA SER A 119 -9.86 4.99 -13.81
C SER A 119 -11.37 5.23 -13.87
N ARG A 120 -12.17 4.45 -13.12
CA ARG A 120 -13.62 4.61 -13.04
C ARG A 120 -14.04 5.93 -12.37
N ASN A 121 -13.29 6.41 -11.38
CA ASN A 121 -13.62 7.66 -10.69
C ASN A 121 -12.37 8.42 -10.21
N LEU A 122 -11.65 9.02 -11.15
CA LEU A 122 -10.39 9.71 -10.90
C LEU A 122 -10.53 10.96 -10.00
N LEU A 123 -11.68 11.64 -10.05
CA LEU A 123 -11.95 12.79 -9.19
C LEU A 123 -12.12 12.36 -7.73
N PHE A 124 -12.87 11.29 -7.47
CA PHE A 124 -12.95 10.70 -6.13
C PHE A 124 -11.55 10.37 -5.60
N TRP A 125 -10.72 9.69 -6.39
CA TRP A 125 -9.37 9.32 -5.96
C TRP A 125 -8.46 10.52 -5.69
N LYS A 126 -8.61 11.61 -6.46
CA LYS A 126 -7.91 12.87 -6.21
C LYS A 126 -8.25 13.42 -4.83
N HIS A 127 -9.53 13.48 -4.49
CA HIS A 127 -9.99 13.93 -3.17
C HIS A 127 -9.54 12.98 -2.07
N TYR A 128 -9.81 11.68 -2.23
CA TYR A 128 -9.40 10.63 -1.29
C TYR A 128 -7.90 10.72 -0.94
N ILE A 129 -7.04 10.89 -1.95
CA ILE A 129 -5.58 11.00 -1.75
C ILE A 129 -5.21 12.22 -0.92
N ASN A 130 -5.81 13.38 -1.21
CA ASN A 130 -5.48 14.63 -0.56
C ASN A 130 -6.05 14.69 0.87
N ASP A 131 -7.33 14.38 1.02
CA ASP A 131 -8.08 14.53 2.26
C ASP A 131 -7.60 13.53 3.32
N LEU A 132 -7.26 12.31 2.90
CA LEU A 132 -6.75 11.25 3.79
C LEU A 132 -5.23 11.20 3.83
N LYS A 133 -4.53 12.14 3.19
CA LYS A 133 -3.05 12.18 3.16
C LYS A 133 -2.41 10.85 2.73
N LEU A 134 -3.03 10.13 1.78
CA LEU A 134 -2.45 8.91 1.21
C LEU A 134 -1.21 9.34 0.42
N LYS A 135 -0.03 8.87 0.82
CA LYS A 135 1.25 9.35 0.28
C LYS A 135 1.92 8.35 -0.62
N TYR A 136 2.03 7.10 -0.19
CA TYR A 136 2.74 6.06 -0.92
C TYR A 136 1.90 4.80 -1.09
N ILE A 137 2.10 4.13 -2.22
CA ILE A 137 1.73 2.73 -2.42
C ILE A 137 3.03 1.94 -2.55
N PHE A 138 3.19 0.95 -1.69
CA PHE A 138 4.26 -0.04 -1.74
C PHE A 138 3.75 -1.28 -2.46
N PHE A 139 4.45 -1.71 -3.49
CA PHE A 139 4.18 -2.98 -4.16
C PHE A 139 5.25 -3.99 -3.77
N VAL A 140 4.85 -5.17 -3.35
CA VAL A 140 5.75 -6.23 -2.91
C VAL A 140 5.67 -7.40 -3.87
N LYS A 141 6.83 -7.79 -4.41
CA LYS A 141 6.98 -8.95 -5.31
C LYS A 141 8.32 -9.61 -5.02
N ASP A 142 8.35 -10.93 -4.84
CA ASP A 142 9.58 -11.70 -4.63
C ASP A 142 10.47 -11.13 -3.51
N LYS A 143 9.84 -10.70 -2.40
CA LYS A 143 10.47 -9.99 -1.26
C LYS A 143 11.10 -8.63 -1.59
N LYS A 144 11.05 -8.18 -2.83
CA LYS A 144 11.47 -6.83 -3.26
C LYS A 144 10.31 -5.87 -3.13
N VAL A 145 10.63 -4.62 -2.82
CA VAL A 145 9.64 -3.56 -2.60
C VAL A 145 9.85 -2.43 -3.60
N ALA A 146 8.77 -2.12 -4.31
CA ALA A 146 8.62 -0.95 -5.13
C ALA A 146 7.82 0.11 -4.37
N LYS A 147 8.18 1.39 -4.51
CA LYS A 147 7.45 2.51 -3.91
C LYS A 147 7.00 3.49 -4.98
N LEU A 148 5.70 3.82 -4.98
CA LEU A 148 5.10 4.82 -5.85
C LEU A 148 4.40 5.89 -5.02
N THR A 149 4.40 7.15 -5.44
CA THR A 149 3.55 8.17 -4.81
C THR A 149 2.10 7.99 -5.25
N SER A 150 1.16 8.28 -4.36
CA SER A 150 -0.28 8.27 -4.69
C SER A 150 -0.61 9.23 -5.83
N LYS A 151 0.00 10.43 -5.84
CA LYS A 151 -0.11 11.39 -6.96
C LYS A 151 0.35 10.79 -8.28
N LYS A 152 1.47 10.05 -8.29
CA LYS A 152 1.96 9.40 -9.51
C LYS A 152 1.05 8.25 -9.95
N LEU A 153 0.50 7.48 -9.01
CA LEU A 153 -0.50 6.47 -9.33
C LEU A 153 -1.73 7.11 -9.99
N LEU A 154 -2.19 8.27 -9.49
CA LEU A 154 -3.31 9.00 -10.07
C LEU A 154 -3.00 9.47 -11.50
N GLU A 155 -1.82 10.05 -11.75
CA GLU A 155 -1.36 10.41 -13.11
C GLU A 155 -1.35 9.19 -14.05
N ILE A 156 -0.81 8.07 -13.60
CA ILE A 156 -0.80 6.81 -14.35
C ILE A 156 -2.24 6.34 -14.62
N SER A 157 -3.14 6.50 -13.64
CA SER A 157 -4.55 6.11 -13.79
C SER A 157 -5.29 6.95 -14.84
N TRP A 158 -4.96 8.25 -14.96
CA TRP A 158 -5.45 9.10 -16.05
C TRP A 158 -4.96 8.61 -17.41
N ALA A 159 -3.65 8.37 -17.55
CA ALA A 159 -3.07 7.85 -18.79
C ALA A 159 -3.67 6.48 -19.17
N TYR A 160 -3.87 5.62 -18.16
CA TYR A 160 -4.47 4.32 -18.33
C TYR A 160 -5.92 4.42 -18.82
N LYS A 161 -6.75 5.31 -18.24
CA LYS A 161 -8.14 5.53 -18.69
C LYS A 161 -8.19 5.81 -20.20
N ASN A 162 -7.36 6.76 -20.66
CA ASN A 162 -7.36 7.21 -22.05
C ASN A 162 -6.87 6.14 -23.05
N THR A 163 -6.01 5.22 -22.61
CA THR A 163 -5.38 4.22 -23.48
C THR A 163 -6.07 2.86 -23.45
N SER A 164 -6.75 2.53 -22.34
CA SER A 164 -7.38 1.23 -22.10
C SER A 164 -8.86 1.16 -22.48
N GLU A 165 -9.49 2.29 -22.76
CA GLU A 165 -10.92 2.36 -23.08
C GLU A 165 -11.29 1.55 -24.33
N GLY A 166 -12.37 0.79 -24.25
CA GLY A 166 -12.82 -0.14 -25.31
C GLY A 166 -11.90 -1.33 -25.57
N LYS A 167 -10.77 -1.48 -24.85
CA LYS A 167 -9.82 -2.58 -25.06
C LYS A 167 -10.22 -3.84 -24.27
N LYS A 168 -9.87 -5.01 -24.81
CA LYS A 168 -10.01 -6.31 -24.14
C LYS A 168 -9.03 -6.45 -22.96
N ILE A 169 -9.34 -7.32 -22.01
CA ILE A 169 -8.57 -7.49 -20.76
C ILE A 169 -7.07 -7.77 -20.98
N LYS A 170 -6.71 -8.56 -22.00
CA LYS A 170 -5.30 -8.87 -22.31
C LYS A 170 -4.51 -7.61 -22.66
N VAL A 171 -5.05 -6.77 -23.54
CA VAL A 171 -4.44 -5.50 -23.97
C VAL A 171 -4.38 -4.52 -22.81
N ARG A 172 -5.42 -4.45 -21.99
CA ARG A 172 -5.44 -3.64 -20.76
C ARG A 172 -4.31 -4.00 -19.80
N ARG A 173 -4.03 -5.30 -19.64
CA ARG A 173 -2.92 -5.78 -18.81
C ARG A 173 -1.56 -5.37 -19.34
N GLU A 174 -1.37 -5.44 -20.65
CA GLU A 174 -0.13 -4.98 -21.30
C GLU A 174 0.07 -3.47 -21.11
N ILE A 175 -0.97 -2.66 -21.33
CA ILE A 175 -0.94 -1.21 -21.09
C ILE A 175 -0.60 -0.91 -19.62
N ALA A 176 -1.23 -1.61 -18.67
CA ALA A 176 -0.94 -1.42 -17.24
C ALA A 176 0.51 -1.75 -16.90
N ARG A 177 1.07 -2.85 -17.44
CA ARG A 177 2.49 -3.21 -17.26
C ARG A 177 3.40 -2.13 -17.83
N GLU A 178 3.13 -1.65 -19.04
CA GLU A 178 3.93 -0.62 -19.69
C GLU A 178 3.95 0.70 -18.92
N LEU A 179 2.80 1.14 -18.42
CA LEU A 179 2.71 2.37 -17.63
C LEU A 179 3.42 2.25 -16.27
N MET A 180 3.51 1.04 -15.73
CA MET A 180 4.13 0.75 -14.42
C MET A 180 5.59 0.28 -14.53
N LYS A 181 6.14 0.11 -15.74
CA LYS A 181 7.46 -0.51 -15.97
C LYS A 181 8.65 0.17 -15.29
N ASN A 182 8.55 1.49 -15.08
CA ASN A 182 9.63 2.29 -14.50
C ASN A 182 9.68 2.23 -12.97
N ILE A 183 8.75 1.49 -12.33
CA ILE A 183 8.75 1.34 -10.88
C ILE A 183 9.85 0.36 -10.49
N LYS A 184 10.84 0.85 -9.74
CA LYS A 184 12.01 0.08 -9.33
C LYS A 184 11.72 -0.75 -8.09
N TYR A 185 11.83 -2.06 -8.23
CA TYR A 185 11.82 -3.03 -7.13
C TYR A 185 13.23 -3.11 -6.53
N LYS A 186 13.34 -2.85 -5.23
CA LYS A 186 14.60 -2.90 -4.47
C LYS A 186 14.49 -3.79 -3.25
#